data_AF-A0A435BI05-F1
#
_entry.id   AF-A0A435BI05-F1
#
_cell.length_a   1.000
_cell.length_b   1.000
_cell.length_c   1.000
_cell.angle_alpha   90.00
_cell.angle_beta   90.00
_cell.angle_gamma   90.00
#
_symmetry.space_group_name_H-M   'P 1'
#
loop_
_entity.id
_entity.type
_entity.pdbx_description
1 polymer ?
#
loop_
_entity_poly.entity_id
_entity_poly.type
_entity_poly.pdbx_seq_one_letter_code
_entity_poly.pdbx_strand_id
1 'polypeptide(L)'
;MSVWPDRRRNAAEAIFADEIGIEYGVYGDFRLKSAYQPIFAPRGRSLAPVAVEALIEAQRDARPVAPPVFFGSLPAADRLFVETMCRMLHLRNFR
;
A
#
# COMPACT_ATOMS: atom_id res chain seq x y z
N MET A 1 26.70 -5.41 -18.11
CA MET A 1 26.70 -4.25 -17.18
C MET A 1 25.28 -4.03 -16.73
N SER A 2 24.94 -4.41 -15.49
CA SER A 2 23.57 -4.24 -14.96
C SER A 2 23.39 -2.81 -14.50
N VAL A 3 22.77 -1.97 -15.34
CA VAL A 3 22.25 -0.68 -14.92
C VAL A 3 20.78 -0.90 -14.62
N TRP A 4 20.48 -1.50 -13.47
CA TRP A 4 19.11 -1.52 -12.99
C TRP A 4 18.82 -0.14 -12.39
N PRO A 5 17.91 0.66 -12.97
CA PRO A 5 17.49 1.91 -12.34
C PRO A 5 16.99 1.62 -10.92
N ASP A 6 17.20 2.55 -10.00
CA ASP A 6 16.73 2.42 -8.62
C ASP A 6 15.20 2.30 -8.61
N ARG A 7 14.71 1.06 -8.48
CA ARG A 7 13.27 0.74 -8.48
C ARG A 7 12.50 1.50 -7.40
N ARG A 8 13.17 2.03 -6.36
CA ARG A 8 12.52 2.85 -5.32
C ARG A 8 12.05 4.20 -5.88
N ARG A 9 12.81 4.82 -6.79
CA ARG A 9 12.41 6.08 -7.43
C ARG A 9 11.19 5.88 -8.32
N ASN A 10 11.17 4.79 -9.07
CA ASN A 10 10.05 4.44 -9.95
C ASN A 10 8.76 4.14 -9.16
N ALA A 11 8.86 3.63 -7.93
CA ALA A 11 7.68 3.31 -7.11
C ALA A 11 6.85 4.57 -6.78
N ALA A 12 7.50 5.72 -6.64
CA ALA A 12 6.83 7.00 -6.40
C ALA A 12 5.99 7.47 -7.59
N GLU A 13 6.44 7.15 -8.81
CA GLU A 13 5.80 7.53 -10.08
C GLU A 13 4.55 6.69 -10.37
N ALA A 14 4.41 5.55 -9.70
CA ALA A 14 3.23 4.69 -9.77
C ALA A 14 2.14 5.05 -8.74
N ILE A 15 2.31 6.16 -8.01
CA ILE A 15 1.34 6.68 -7.06
C ILE A 15 0.68 7.93 -7.66
N PHE A 16 -0.64 7.95 -7.60
CA PHE A 16 -1.50 9.02 -8.11
C PHE A 16 -2.43 9.49 -6.98
N ALA A 17 -3.06 10.64 -7.16
CA ALA A 17 -4.10 11.15 -6.26
C ALA A 17 -5.44 11.23 -7.00
N ASP A 18 -6.53 10.96 -6.29
CA ASP A 18 -7.88 11.19 -6.78
C ASP A 18 -8.29 12.67 -6.66
N GLU A 19 -9.54 12.99 -7.02
CA GLU A 19 -10.07 14.35 -7.00
C GLU A 19 -10.13 15.00 -5.61
N ILE A 20 -10.06 14.21 -4.53
CA ILE A 20 -10.04 14.70 -3.14
C ILE A 20 -8.66 14.59 -2.50
N GLY A 21 -7.63 14.20 -3.27
CA GLY A 21 -6.25 14.12 -2.80
C GLY A 21 -5.91 12.82 -2.07
N ILE A 22 -6.79 11.80 -2.07
CA ILE A 22 -6.44 10.48 -1.54
C ILE A 22 -5.54 9.79 -2.56
N GLU A 23 -4.36 9.39 -2.11
CA GLU A 23 -3.42 8.72 -2.99
C GLU A 23 -3.74 7.23 -3.15
N TYR A 24 -3.50 6.71 -4.35
CA TYR A 24 -3.59 5.29 -4.69
C TYR A 24 -2.41 4.87 -5.58
N GLY A 25 -1.98 3.63 -5.45
CA GLY A 25 -0.97 3.01 -6.32
C GLY A 25 -1.60 2.33 -7.54
N VAL A 26 -0.85 2.26 -8.64
CA VAL A 26 -1.22 1.50 -9.84
C VAL A 26 -0.14 0.47 -10.15
N TYR A 27 -0.52 -0.79 -10.31
CA TYR A 27 0.38 -1.86 -10.74
C TYR A 27 -0.36 -2.82 -11.67
N GLY A 28 -0.02 -2.80 -12.97
CA GLY A 28 -0.81 -3.52 -13.97
C GLY A 28 -2.29 -3.11 -13.88
N ASP A 29 -3.18 -4.10 -13.80
CA ASP A 29 -4.62 -3.89 -13.65
C ASP A 29 -5.07 -3.63 -12.21
N PHE A 30 -4.13 -3.59 -11.25
CA PHE A 30 -4.43 -3.37 -9.85
C PHE A 30 -4.39 -1.89 -9.47
N ARG A 31 -5.44 -1.47 -8.77
CA ARG A 31 -5.49 -0.24 -7.97
C ARG A 31 -5.21 -0.60 -6.53
N LEU A 32 -4.26 0.06 -5.90
CA LEU A 32 -3.87 -0.20 -4.51
C LEU A 32 -4.23 1.00 -3.63
N LYS A 33 -4.94 0.76 -2.53
CA LYS A 33 -5.36 1.78 -1.56
C LYS A 33 -4.81 1.46 -0.17
N SER A 34 -4.63 2.49 0.65
CA SER A 34 -4.29 2.31 2.05
C SER A 34 -5.54 2.09 2.90
N ALA A 35 -5.49 1.12 3.80
CA ALA A 35 -6.41 0.96 4.91
C ALA A 35 -5.62 1.00 6.23
N TYR A 36 -6.21 1.53 7.29
CA TYR A 36 -5.55 1.64 8.60
C TYR A 36 -6.40 0.96 9.66
N GLN A 37 -5.85 -0.09 10.27
CA GLN A 37 -6.48 -0.79 11.37
C GLN A 37 -5.92 -0.26 12.70
N PRO A 38 -6.75 0.34 13.58
CA PRO A 38 -6.26 0.82 14.87
C PRO A 38 -5.76 -0.33 15.75
N ILE A 39 -4.64 -0.09 16.41
CA ILE A 39 -4.07 -0.94 17.46
C ILE A 39 -4.42 -0.31 18.81
N PHE A 40 -5.02 -1.11 19.69
CA PHE A 40 -5.52 -0.65 20.98
C PHE A 40 -4.65 -1.12 22.14
N ALA A 41 -4.53 -0.28 23.17
CA ALA A 41 -3.95 -0.64 24.46
C ALA A 41 -4.93 -0.34 25.61
N PRO A 42 -4.85 -1.08 26.73
CA PRO A 42 -5.66 -0.80 27.91
C PRO A 42 -5.37 0.60 28.51
N ARG A 43 -6.43 1.32 28.87
CA ARG A 43 -6.37 2.57 29.63
C ARG A 43 -7.43 2.54 30.73
N GLY A 44 -7.02 2.06 31.91
CA GLY A 44 -7.96 1.82 33.02
C GLY A 44 -8.97 0.72 32.66
N ARG A 45 -10.26 1.07 32.58
CA ARG A 45 -11.36 0.13 32.27
C ARG A 45 -11.79 0.13 30.80
N SER A 46 -11.08 0.85 29.93
CA SER A 46 -11.38 0.92 28.50
C SER A 46 -10.14 0.63 27.64
N LEU A 47 -10.35 0.50 26.34
CA LEU A 47 -9.28 0.46 25.34
C LEU A 47 -9.13 1.84 24.71
N ALA A 48 -7.89 2.28 24.50
CA ALA A 48 -7.56 3.47 23.76
C ALA A 48 -6.74 3.10 22.50
N PRO A 49 -7.03 3.70 21.32
CA PRO A 49 -6.17 3.52 20.16
C PRO A 49 -4.81 4.19 20.44
N VAL A 50 -3.73 3.46 20.19
CA VAL A 50 -2.36 3.93 20.45
C VAL A 50 -1.47 3.89 19.22
N ALA A 51 -1.87 3.16 18.19
CA ALA A 51 -1.18 3.09 16.90
C ALA A 51 -2.16 2.65 15.81
N VAL A 52 -1.69 2.54 14.58
CA VAL A 52 -2.39 1.88 13.48
C VAL A 52 -1.46 0.90 12.78
N GLU A 53 -2.01 -0.18 12.27
CA GLU A 53 -1.41 -1.03 11.25
C GLU A 53 -1.88 -0.55 9.87
N ALA A 54 -0.94 -0.26 8.98
CA ALA A 54 -1.26 0.07 7.60
C ALA A 54 -1.35 -1.23 6.76
N LEU A 55 -2.44 -1.36 6.02
CA LEU A 55 -2.79 -2.52 5.20
C LEU A 55 -3.03 -2.07 3.76
N ILE A 56 -2.67 -2.92 2.82
CA ILE A 56 -2.98 -2.69 1.41
C ILE A 56 -4.35 -3.28 1.06
N GLU A 57 -5.20 -2.47 0.44
CA GLU A 57 -6.40 -2.94 -0.24
C GLU A 57 -6.13 -2.95 -1.74
N ALA A 58 -6.00 -4.14 -2.32
CA ALA A 58 -5.85 -4.31 -3.77
C ALA A 58 -7.24 -4.43 -4.41
N GLN A 59 -7.44 -3.77 -5.55
CA GLN A 59 -8.64 -3.88 -6.37
C GLN A 59 -8.25 -4.19 -7.81
N ARG A 60 -8.98 -5.11 -8.46
CA ARG A 60 -8.89 -5.37 -9.91
C ARG A 60 -10.29 -5.30 -10.49
N ASP A 61 -10.47 -4.57 -11.58
CA ASP A 61 -11.80 -4.30 -12.16
C ASP A 61 -12.82 -3.78 -11.13
N ALA A 62 -12.38 -2.86 -10.27
CA ALA A 62 -13.14 -2.32 -9.15
C ALA A 62 -13.65 -3.35 -8.11
N ARG A 63 -13.10 -4.57 -8.11
CA ARG A 63 -13.41 -5.61 -7.13
C ARG A 63 -12.23 -5.83 -6.17
N PRO A 64 -12.47 -5.93 -4.85
CA PRO A 64 -11.42 -6.24 -3.89
C PRO A 64 -10.74 -7.58 -4.19
N VAL A 65 -9.43 -7.63 -4.01
CA VAL A 65 -8.60 -8.82 -4.11
C VAL A 65 -7.88 -9.01 -2.77
N ALA A 66 -7.99 -10.22 -2.21
CA ALA A 66 -7.36 -10.52 -0.93
C ALA A 66 -5.83 -10.33 -1.02
N PRO A 67 -5.18 -9.72 0.00
CA PRO A 67 -3.74 -9.45 -0.05
C PRO A 67 -2.87 -10.68 -0.37
N PRO A 68 -3.12 -11.88 0.19
CA PRO A 68 -2.34 -13.07 -0.16
C PRO A 68 -2.44 -13.45 -1.64
N VAL A 69 -3.61 -13.23 -2.26
CA VAL A 69 -3.83 -13.50 -3.69
C VAL A 69 -3.09 -12.47 -4.53
N PHE A 70 -3.18 -11.19 -4.18
CA PHE A 70 -2.46 -10.11 -4.85
C PHE A 70 -0.93 -10.32 -4.79
N PHE A 71 -0.36 -10.42 -3.58
CA PHE A 71 1.08 -10.61 -3.42
C PHE A 71 1.58 -11.95 -3.99
N GLY A 72 0.76 -13.00 -3.93
CA GLY A 72 1.05 -14.29 -4.55
C GLY A 72 1.12 -14.24 -6.07
N SER A 73 0.41 -13.31 -6.70
CA SER A 73 0.41 -13.11 -8.17
C SER A 73 1.60 -12.31 -8.70
N LEU A 74 2.38 -11.67 -7.83
CA LEU A 74 3.47 -10.80 -8.27
C LEU A 74 4.66 -11.60 -8.82
N PRO A 75 5.19 -11.25 -10.00
CA PRO A 75 6.49 -11.72 -10.43
C PRO A 75 7.55 -11.43 -9.36
N ALA A 76 8.47 -12.36 -9.13
CA ALA A 76 9.52 -12.19 -8.13
C ALA A 76 10.35 -10.92 -8.35
N ALA A 77 10.56 -10.55 -9.62
CA ALA A 77 11.27 -9.34 -10.00
C ALA A 77 10.59 -8.06 -9.52
N ASP A 78 9.26 -8.05 -9.35
CA ASP A 78 8.50 -6.82 -9.07
C ASP A 78 8.16 -6.65 -7.59
N ARG A 79 8.37 -7.68 -6.75
CA ARG A 79 8.06 -7.64 -5.32
C ARG A 79 8.66 -6.42 -4.61
N LEU A 80 9.95 -6.16 -4.81
CA LEU A 80 10.61 -5.01 -4.17
C LEU A 80 9.96 -3.68 -4.57
N PHE A 81 9.61 -3.53 -5.85
CA PHE A 81 8.96 -2.33 -6.36
C PHE A 81 7.57 -2.15 -5.72
N VAL A 82 6.74 -3.19 -5.76
CA VAL A 82 5.37 -3.14 -5.23
C VAL A 82 5.36 -2.93 -3.72
N GLU A 83 6.18 -3.65 -2.95
CA GLU A 83 6.25 -3.46 -1.50
C GLU A 83 6.73 -2.06 -1.11
N THR A 84 7.67 -1.50 -1.88
CA THR A 84 8.14 -0.14 -1.66
C THR A 84 7.05 0.87 -1.96
N MET A 85 6.32 0.69 -3.08
CA MET A 85 5.16 1.50 -3.42
C MET A 85 4.09 1.45 -2.31
N CYS A 86 3.74 0.26 -1.79
CA CYS A 86 2.77 0.13 -0.69
C CYS A 86 3.21 0.91 0.55
N ARG A 87 4.47 0.77 0.99
CA ARG A 87 5.00 1.51 2.14
C ARG A 87 4.95 3.03 1.93
N MET A 88 5.33 3.49 0.74
CA MET A 88 5.28 4.92 0.41
C MET A 88 3.84 5.43 0.42
N LEU A 89 2.92 4.68 -0.18
CA LEU A 89 1.50 5.01 -0.23
C LEU A 89 0.90 5.16 1.17
N HIS A 90 1.21 4.23 2.09
CA HIS A 90 0.78 4.32 3.48
C HIS A 90 1.33 5.59 4.16
N LEU A 91 2.62 5.87 4.03
CA LEU A 91 3.21 7.04 4.67
C LEU A 91 2.67 8.36 4.12
N ARG A 92 2.30 8.41 2.84
CA ARG A 92 1.75 9.63 2.24
C ARG A 92 0.29 9.87 2.60
N ASN A 93 -0.52 8.81 2.66
CA ASN A 93 -1.93 8.89 3.05
C ASN A 93 -2.17 9.04 4.56
N PHE A 94 -1.20 8.69 5.41
CA PHE A 94 -1.34 8.80 6.87
C PHE A 94 -1.06 10.23 7.40
N ARG A 95 -0.61 11.14 6.54
CA ARG A 95 -0.16 12.48 6.93
C ARG A 95 -1.24 13.37 7.53
#